data_AF-A0A8T2RHY1-F1
#
_entry.id   AF-A0A8T2RHY1-F1
#
_cell.length_a   1.000
_cell.length_b   1.000
_cell.length_c   1.000
_cell.angle_alpha   90.00
_cell.angle_beta   90.00
_cell.angle_gamma   90.00
#
_symmetry.space_group_name_H-M   'P 1'
#
loop_
_entity.id
_entity.type
_entity.pdbx_description
1 polymer ?
#
loop_
_entity_poly.entity_id
_entity_poly.type
_entity_poly.pdbx_seq_one_letter_code
_entity_poly.pdbx_strand_id
1 'polypeptide(L)'
;MLELLMHPGEGSFASCDLYENHNSFSHHRELKQQTNFSQYIWDNAIDLLPQARNTTFISGVLHGDLNPNFYGDYVLQDSIYCRIVAQLWTELANYEAADEEVRAYANDSISGFQDCSVQLFDRWSIKDDGEDSYGVLVEDPVKEYTTYINETMIAYPPNALIATYACLKLWNNLTNELWEIVKDETSNPYRVWVNENRDDGSSARRQATQMDEWDSKYQWYDWSEGLSLFRSAMMNEINFFNHAGNSSKYLSV
;
A
#
# COMPACT_ATOMS: atom_id res chain seq x y z
N MET A 1 -5.42 59.00 -31.61
CA MET A 1 -6.63 59.84 -31.65
C MET A 1 -7.28 59.67 -30.30
N LEU A 2 -7.28 60.76 -29.51
CA LEU A 2 -8.04 61.03 -28.28
C LEU A 2 -7.85 60.10 -27.07
N GLU A 3 -7.26 60.58 -25.95
CA GLU A 3 -7.84 61.48 -24.92
C GLU A 3 -8.77 60.72 -23.95
N LEU A 4 -8.88 60.96 -22.64
CA LEU A 4 -8.20 61.77 -21.59
C LEU A 4 -9.05 61.53 -20.31
N LEU A 5 -8.58 62.04 -19.15
CA LEU A 5 -9.28 62.29 -17.87
C LEU A 5 -9.07 61.21 -16.78
N MET A 6 -8.20 61.43 -15.77
CA MET A 6 -8.21 62.37 -14.61
C MET A 6 -8.82 61.76 -13.33
N HIS A 7 -7.93 61.63 -12.32
CA HIS A 7 -7.97 61.38 -10.86
C HIS A 7 -9.19 61.84 -10.01
N PRO A 8 -9.18 61.71 -8.65
CA PRO A 8 -8.96 60.57 -7.73
C PRO A 8 -10.04 60.52 -6.58
N GLY A 9 -10.03 59.51 -5.69
CA GLY A 9 -10.86 59.56 -4.46
C GLY A 9 -10.90 58.29 -3.60
N GLU A 10 -10.03 58.27 -2.60
CA GLU A 10 -10.00 57.61 -1.27
C GLU A 10 -11.05 56.56 -0.85
N GLY A 11 -10.58 55.45 -0.24
CA GLY A 11 -11.42 54.60 0.63
C GLY A 11 -10.93 53.18 0.95
N SER A 12 -9.86 53.05 1.75
CA SER A 12 -9.58 51.99 2.76
C SER A 12 -10.10 50.55 2.59
N PHE A 13 -9.18 49.60 2.32
CA PHE A 13 -8.83 48.38 3.08
C PHE A 13 -8.19 47.38 2.09
N ALA A 14 -6.94 46.99 2.33
CA ALA A 14 -6.11 46.23 1.40
C ALA A 14 -6.78 44.90 0.98
N SER A 15 -7.14 44.80 -0.30
CA SER A 15 -7.35 43.54 -1.00
C SER A 15 -5.99 42.92 -1.30
N CYS A 16 -5.79 41.65 -0.95
CA CYS A 16 -4.76 40.86 -1.59
C CYS A 16 -5.37 40.27 -2.86
N ASP A 17 -4.98 40.85 -3.99
CA ASP A 17 -5.08 40.24 -5.31
C ASP A 17 -4.43 38.85 -5.27
N LEU A 18 -5.22 37.81 -5.54
CA LEU A 18 -4.66 36.52 -5.92
C LEU A 18 -4.25 36.62 -7.39
N TYR A 19 -2.98 36.99 -7.60
CA TYR A 19 -2.28 36.69 -8.84
C TYR A 19 -2.43 35.20 -9.14
N GLU A 20 -3.23 34.87 -10.17
CA GLU A 20 -3.25 33.54 -10.75
C GLU A 20 -1.85 33.20 -11.24
N ASN A 21 -1.22 32.31 -10.49
CA ASN A 21 0.15 31.88 -10.72
C ASN A 21 0.13 30.86 -11.87
N HIS A 22 0.13 31.34 -13.11
CA HIS A 22 0.27 30.52 -14.31
C HIS A 22 1.58 29.70 -14.35
N ASN A 23 2.48 29.87 -13.36
CA ASN A 23 3.70 29.10 -13.18
C ASN A 23 3.56 27.82 -12.35
N SER A 24 2.48 27.57 -11.60
CA SER A 24 2.32 26.26 -10.90
C SER A 24 1.75 25.18 -11.83
N PHE A 25 0.89 25.57 -12.77
CA PHE A 25 0.35 24.67 -13.78
C PHE A 25 1.40 24.22 -14.79
N SER A 26 2.36 25.07 -15.15
CA SER A 26 3.46 24.72 -16.06
C SER A 26 4.46 23.78 -15.39
N HIS A 27 4.82 24.01 -14.12
CA HIS A 27 5.75 23.16 -13.38
C HIS A 27 5.18 21.75 -13.09
N HIS A 28 3.88 21.65 -12.80
CA HIS A 28 3.21 20.35 -12.71
C HIS A 28 3.05 19.65 -14.06
N ARG A 29 3.03 20.37 -15.18
CA ARG A 29 3.07 19.77 -16.53
C ARG A 29 4.46 19.30 -16.94
N GLU A 30 5.51 20.02 -16.55
CA GLU A 30 6.90 19.68 -16.88
C GLU A 30 7.42 18.49 -16.05
N LEU A 31 7.05 18.36 -14.77
CA LEU A 31 7.39 17.18 -13.95
C LEU A 31 6.69 15.89 -14.43
N LYS A 32 5.49 16.02 -15.01
CA LYS A 32 4.74 14.93 -15.64
C LYS A 32 5.42 14.36 -16.90
N GLN A 33 6.42 15.03 -17.48
CA GLN A 33 7.11 14.54 -18.68
C GLN A 33 8.33 13.66 -18.40
N GLN A 34 8.75 13.47 -17.14
CA GLN A 34 9.96 12.66 -16.82
C GLN A 34 9.77 11.59 -15.72
N THR A 35 8.63 11.56 -15.04
CA THR A 35 8.37 10.59 -13.97
C THR A 35 7.20 9.70 -14.36
N ASN A 36 7.25 8.41 -14.07
CA ASN A 36 6.11 7.51 -14.24
C ASN A 36 5.14 7.63 -13.05
N PHE A 37 3.86 7.29 -13.24
CA PHE A 37 2.84 7.33 -12.18
C PHE A 37 3.24 6.52 -10.94
N SER A 38 3.71 5.28 -11.12
CA SER A 38 4.13 4.40 -10.02
C SER A 38 5.32 4.96 -9.21
N GLN A 39 6.24 5.64 -9.89
CA GLN A 39 7.39 6.31 -9.26
C GLN A 39 6.93 7.55 -8.50
N TYR A 40 6.04 8.34 -9.10
CA TYR A 40 5.46 9.53 -8.46
C TYR A 40 4.77 9.19 -7.14
N ILE A 41 3.89 8.18 -7.09
CA ILE A 41 3.19 7.83 -5.86
C ILE A 41 4.14 7.30 -4.77
N TRP A 42 5.19 6.57 -5.16
CA TRP A 42 6.19 6.05 -4.22
C TRP A 42 7.05 7.17 -3.62
N ASP A 43 7.62 8.04 -4.45
CA ASP A 43 8.51 9.11 -3.99
C ASP A 43 7.80 10.10 -3.08
N ASN A 44 6.49 10.31 -3.30
CA ASN A 44 5.66 11.19 -2.48
C ASN A 44 5.00 10.47 -1.28
N ALA A 45 5.34 9.22 -1.01
CA ALA A 45 4.90 8.44 0.14
C ALA A 45 6.04 7.82 0.96
N ILE A 46 7.30 8.00 0.53
CA ILE A 46 8.47 7.43 1.17
C ILE A 46 8.69 7.93 2.62
N ASP A 47 8.08 9.06 2.98
CA ASP A 47 8.05 9.59 4.35
C ASP A 47 7.34 8.65 5.35
N LEU A 48 6.56 7.69 4.87
CA LEU A 48 5.90 6.67 5.68
C LEU A 48 6.80 5.48 6.03
N LEU A 49 7.90 5.26 5.30
CA LEU A 49 8.80 4.13 5.54
C LEU A 49 9.43 4.13 6.96
N PRO A 50 9.91 5.28 7.50
CA PRO A 50 10.35 5.33 8.89
C PRO A 50 9.25 5.00 9.90
N GLN A 51 7.98 5.31 9.60
CA GLN A 51 6.86 4.99 10.49
C GLN A 51 6.63 3.47 10.54
N ALA A 52 6.65 2.80 9.38
CA ALA A 52 6.56 1.34 9.30
C ALA A 52 7.69 0.66 10.09
N ARG A 53 8.93 1.15 9.93
CA ARG A 53 10.11 0.64 10.64
C ARG A 53 10.01 0.77 12.15
N ASN A 54 9.44 1.87 12.63
CA ASN A 54 9.38 2.20 14.05
C ASN A 54 8.15 1.59 14.75
N THR A 55 7.32 0.82 14.04
CA THR A 55 6.27 0.03 14.69
C THR A 55 6.86 -0.99 15.66
N THR A 56 6.13 -1.32 16.73
CA THR A 56 6.61 -2.27 17.73
C THR A 56 6.93 -3.64 17.14
N PHE A 57 6.14 -4.10 16.16
CA PHE A 57 6.40 -5.37 15.49
C PHE A 57 7.74 -5.36 14.74
N ILE A 58 7.93 -4.40 13.83
CA ILE A 58 9.14 -4.34 12.99
C ILE A 58 10.38 -4.02 13.82
N SER A 59 10.28 -3.12 14.79
CA SER A 59 11.38 -2.82 15.70
C SER A 59 11.76 -4.04 16.56
N GLY A 60 10.78 -4.82 17.01
CA GLY A 60 11.04 -6.06 17.76
C GLY A 60 11.71 -7.15 16.91
N VAL A 61 11.30 -7.28 15.64
CA VAL A 61 11.97 -8.17 14.66
C VAL A 61 13.42 -7.74 14.48
N LEU A 62 13.65 -6.44 14.31
CA LEU A 62 14.98 -5.87 14.10
C LEU A 62 15.93 -6.15 15.27
N HIS A 63 15.47 -5.96 16.52
CA HIS A 63 16.28 -6.15 17.72
C HIS A 63 16.33 -7.60 18.23
N GLY A 64 15.47 -8.48 17.69
CA GLY A 64 15.42 -9.87 18.12
C GLY A 64 14.64 -10.10 19.43
N ASP A 65 13.86 -9.10 19.88
CA ASP A 65 13.14 -9.10 21.16
C ASP A 65 11.61 -9.02 21.02
N LEU A 66 11.08 -9.11 19.79
CA LEU A 66 9.63 -9.25 19.57
C LEU A 66 9.09 -10.44 20.39
N ASN A 67 7.95 -10.25 21.03
CA ASN A 67 7.26 -11.33 21.72
C ASN A 67 6.83 -12.41 20.70
N PRO A 68 7.21 -13.70 20.86
CA PRO A 68 6.84 -14.76 19.93
C PRO A 68 5.33 -14.93 19.69
N ASN A 69 4.50 -14.56 20.67
CA ASN A 69 3.05 -14.58 20.48
C ASN A 69 2.59 -13.53 19.46
N PHE A 70 3.23 -12.35 19.45
CA PHE A 70 2.93 -11.28 18.48
C PHE A 70 3.34 -11.70 17.07
N TYR A 71 4.48 -12.39 16.97
CA TYR A 71 4.92 -12.99 15.72
C TYR A 71 3.93 -14.04 15.19
N GLY A 72 3.52 -14.99 16.03
CA GLY A 72 2.57 -16.03 15.62
C GLY A 72 1.21 -15.47 15.20
N ASP A 73 0.68 -14.52 15.97
CA ASP A 73 -0.58 -13.83 15.67
C ASP A 73 -0.49 -13.05 14.36
N TYR A 74 0.60 -12.31 14.16
CA TYR A 74 0.85 -11.61 12.90
C TYR A 74 0.81 -12.54 11.69
N VAL A 75 1.55 -13.67 11.73
CA VAL A 75 1.62 -14.56 10.57
C VAL A 75 0.26 -15.20 10.27
N LEU A 76 -0.51 -15.53 11.31
CA LEU A 76 -1.88 -15.99 11.14
C LEU A 76 -2.75 -14.92 10.46
N GLN A 77 -2.74 -13.68 10.95
CA GLN A 77 -3.54 -12.61 10.34
C GLN A 77 -3.08 -12.26 8.91
N ASP A 78 -1.77 -12.32 8.62
CA ASP A 78 -1.20 -12.05 7.30
C ASP A 78 -1.61 -13.14 6.29
N SER A 79 -1.68 -14.40 6.73
CA SER A 79 -2.17 -15.50 5.90
C SER A 79 -3.66 -15.36 5.55
N ILE A 80 -4.48 -14.88 6.49
CA ILE A 80 -5.89 -14.55 6.27
C ILE A 80 -6.02 -13.35 5.31
N TYR A 81 -5.19 -12.31 5.49
CA TYR A 81 -5.13 -11.17 4.58
C TYR A 81 -4.85 -11.62 3.14
N CYS A 82 -3.81 -12.43 2.91
CA CYS A 82 -3.49 -12.97 1.59
C CYS A 82 -4.66 -13.76 0.98
N ARG A 83 -5.37 -14.55 1.79
CA ARG A 83 -6.55 -15.32 1.33
C ARG A 83 -7.70 -14.42 0.91
N ILE A 84 -8.02 -13.39 1.69
CA ILE A 84 -9.09 -12.43 1.37
C ILE A 84 -8.72 -11.62 0.12
N VAL A 85 -7.48 -11.14 0.00
CA VAL A 85 -7.03 -10.41 -1.20
C VAL A 85 -7.11 -11.30 -2.45
N ALA A 86 -6.79 -12.58 -2.35
CA ALA A 86 -6.99 -13.53 -3.46
C ALA A 86 -8.47 -13.67 -3.87
N GLN A 87 -9.41 -13.65 -2.90
CA GLN A 87 -10.85 -13.64 -3.17
C GLN A 87 -11.25 -12.35 -3.88
N LEU A 88 -10.79 -11.18 -3.42
CA LEU A 88 -11.08 -9.89 -4.06
C LEU A 88 -10.57 -9.82 -5.51
N TRP A 89 -9.38 -10.37 -5.79
CA TRP A 89 -8.90 -10.51 -7.18
C TRP A 89 -9.77 -11.45 -8.02
N THR A 90 -10.28 -12.53 -7.42
CA THR A 90 -11.20 -13.45 -8.09
C THR A 90 -12.53 -12.76 -8.41
N GLU A 91 -13.06 -11.97 -7.49
CA GLU A 91 -14.27 -11.18 -7.70
C GLU A 91 -14.06 -10.15 -8.81
N LEU A 92 -12.94 -9.42 -8.78
CA LEU A 92 -12.61 -8.44 -9.81
C LEU A 92 -12.43 -9.08 -11.20
N ALA A 93 -11.80 -10.26 -11.28
CA ALA A 93 -11.66 -11.01 -12.54
C ALA A 93 -13.02 -11.40 -13.15
N ASN A 94 -14.05 -11.58 -12.34
CA ASN A 94 -15.41 -11.90 -12.75
C ASN A 94 -16.35 -10.68 -12.79
N TYR A 95 -15.84 -9.48 -12.52
CA TYR A 95 -16.66 -8.27 -12.47
C TYR A 95 -16.91 -7.71 -13.88
N GLU A 96 -18.04 -8.08 -14.47
CA GLU A 96 -18.41 -7.74 -15.85
C GLU A 96 -18.37 -6.24 -16.18
N ALA A 97 -18.56 -5.37 -15.18
CA ALA A 97 -18.49 -3.92 -15.36
C ALA A 97 -17.05 -3.35 -15.41
N ALA A 98 -16.03 -4.13 -15.03
CA ALA A 98 -14.62 -3.75 -15.19
C ALA A 98 -14.16 -3.89 -16.66
N ASP A 99 -13.13 -3.15 -17.03
CA ASP A 99 -12.48 -3.28 -18.34
C ASP A 99 -11.83 -4.67 -18.50
N GLU A 100 -11.76 -5.16 -19.74
CA GLU A 100 -11.18 -6.48 -20.05
C GLU A 100 -9.71 -6.59 -19.62
N GLU A 101 -8.90 -5.54 -19.77
CA GLU A 101 -7.50 -5.56 -19.34
C GLU A 101 -7.38 -5.61 -17.82
N VAL A 102 -8.31 -4.97 -17.09
CA VAL A 102 -8.36 -5.05 -15.63
C VAL A 102 -8.72 -6.46 -15.17
N ARG A 103 -9.74 -7.07 -15.79
CA ARG A 103 -10.11 -8.46 -15.47
C ARG A 103 -9.01 -9.46 -15.79
N ALA A 104 -8.30 -9.27 -16.90
CA ALA A 104 -7.17 -10.11 -17.29
C ALA A 104 -6.02 -10.01 -16.27
N TYR A 105 -5.63 -8.79 -15.88
CA TYR A 105 -4.61 -8.58 -14.84
C TYR A 105 -5.05 -9.17 -13.49
N ALA A 106 -6.32 -9.01 -13.13
CA ALA A 106 -6.89 -9.58 -11.91
C ALA A 106 -6.75 -11.10 -11.91
N ASN A 107 -7.14 -11.76 -13.00
CA ASN A 107 -7.00 -13.20 -13.16
C ASN A 107 -5.53 -13.67 -13.01
N ASP A 108 -4.59 -12.94 -13.61
CA ASP A 108 -3.15 -13.25 -13.51
C ASP A 108 -2.54 -12.91 -12.13
N SER A 109 -3.28 -12.25 -11.25
CA SER A 109 -2.84 -11.89 -9.89
C SER A 109 -3.33 -12.88 -8.83
N ILE A 110 -4.38 -13.67 -9.13
CA ILE A 110 -5.01 -14.61 -8.19
C ILE A 110 -3.99 -15.59 -7.61
N SER A 111 -3.21 -16.27 -8.45
CA SER A 111 -2.32 -17.35 -8.00
C SER A 111 -1.24 -16.86 -7.04
N GLY A 112 -0.72 -15.64 -7.22
CA GLY A 112 0.30 -15.07 -6.34
C GLY A 112 -0.20 -14.89 -4.90
N PHE A 113 -1.42 -14.38 -4.72
CA PHE A 113 -2.03 -14.22 -3.40
C PHE A 113 -2.53 -15.55 -2.82
N GLN A 114 -3.02 -16.47 -3.66
CA GLN A 114 -3.35 -17.83 -3.22
C GLN A 114 -2.12 -18.55 -2.67
N ASP A 115 -1.01 -18.51 -3.40
CA ASP A 115 0.25 -19.13 -3.01
C ASP A 115 0.78 -18.53 -1.70
N CYS A 116 0.66 -17.20 -1.51
CA CYS A 116 0.96 -16.56 -0.23
C CYS A 116 0.17 -17.20 0.92
N SER A 117 -1.16 -17.32 0.78
CA SER A 117 -2.00 -17.88 1.85
C SER A 117 -1.70 -19.36 2.11
N VAL A 118 -1.58 -20.19 1.07
CA VAL A 118 -1.39 -21.64 1.17
C VAL A 118 -0.05 -21.96 1.82
N GLN A 119 1.01 -21.26 1.44
CA GLN A 119 2.34 -21.47 2.03
C GLN A 119 2.36 -21.15 3.51
N LEU A 120 1.66 -20.09 3.93
CA LEU A 120 1.57 -19.72 5.34
C LEU A 120 0.70 -20.70 6.13
N PHE A 121 -0.44 -21.12 5.57
CA PHE A 121 -1.31 -22.12 6.21
C PHE A 121 -0.62 -23.46 6.39
N ASP A 122 0.07 -23.97 5.36
CA ASP A 122 0.83 -25.23 5.45
C ASP A 122 1.94 -25.14 6.49
N ARG A 123 2.76 -24.08 6.42
CA ARG A 123 3.88 -23.85 7.35
C ARG A 123 3.43 -23.77 8.80
N TRP A 124 2.28 -23.18 9.07
CA TRP A 124 1.73 -23.00 10.41
C TRP A 124 0.71 -24.05 10.81
N SER A 125 0.48 -25.06 9.96
CA SER A 125 -0.52 -26.11 10.17
C SER A 125 -1.91 -25.53 10.48
N ILE A 126 -2.24 -24.39 9.87
CA ILE A 126 -3.56 -23.79 9.93
C ILE A 126 -4.47 -24.64 9.06
N LYS A 127 -5.55 -25.16 9.64
CA LYS A 127 -6.52 -25.95 8.89
C LYS A 127 -7.32 -25.01 8.00
N ASP A 128 -7.16 -25.18 6.70
CA ASP A 128 -8.02 -24.58 5.68
C ASP A 128 -8.99 -25.65 5.17
N ASP A 129 -10.24 -25.60 5.65
CA ASP A 129 -11.33 -26.42 5.13
C ASP A 129 -12.16 -25.69 4.07
N GLY A 130 -11.66 -24.57 3.56
CA GLY A 130 -12.34 -23.77 2.55
C GLY A 130 -13.56 -23.00 3.10
N GLU A 131 -13.77 -23.00 4.41
CA GLU A 131 -14.78 -22.17 5.06
C GLU A 131 -14.24 -20.74 5.26
N ASP A 132 -15.10 -19.73 5.13
CA ASP A 132 -14.79 -18.33 5.47
C ASP A 132 -14.57 -18.12 6.99
N SER A 133 -14.47 -19.21 7.75
CA SER A 133 -14.16 -19.23 9.18
C SER A 133 -12.84 -19.98 9.42
N TYR A 134 -11.76 -19.23 9.56
CA TYR A 134 -10.40 -19.73 9.81
C TYR A 134 -10.19 -20.38 11.19
N GLY A 135 -11.26 -20.69 11.92
CA GLY A 135 -11.21 -21.10 13.33
C GLY A 135 -10.64 -20.04 14.27
N VAL A 136 -10.37 -18.83 13.76
CA VAL A 136 -9.77 -17.70 14.47
C VAL A 136 -10.51 -16.41 14.11
N LEU A 137 -10.46 -15.42 15.00
CA LEU A 137 -11.05 -14.12 14.74
C LEU A 137 -10.14 -13.32 13.80
N VAL A 138 -10.71 -12.83 12.70
CA VAL A 138 -10.04 -11.85 11.84
C VAL A 138 -9.95 -10.54 12.61
N GLU A 139 -8.74 -10.00 12.74
CA GLU A 139 -8.50 -8.76 13.49
C GLU A 139 -8.89 -7.51 12.71
N ASP A 140 -9.16 -6.43 13.44
CA ASP A 140 -9.70 -5.21 12.84
C ASP A 140 -8.78 -4.57 11.78
N PRO A 141 -7.44 -4.51 11.93
CA PRO A 141 -6.59 -3.99 10.85
C PRO A 141 -6.68 -4.81 9.55
N VAL A 142 -6.82 -6.14 9.63
CA VAL A 142 -7.01 -6.98 8.44
C VAL A 142 -8.35 -6.66 7.79
N LYS A 143 -9.43 -6.55 8.59
CA LYS A 143 -10.75 -6.17 8.08
C LYS A 143 -10.73 -4.78 7.45
N GLU A 144 -10.13 -3.80 8.12
CA GLU A 144 -10.04 -2.42 7.66
C GLU A 144 -9.30 -2.34 6.33
N TYR A 145 -8.16 -3.02 6.22
CA TYR A 145 -7.37 -2.97 4.99
C TYR A 145 -8.05 -3.70 3.83
N THR A 146 -8.58 -4.91 4.08
CA THR A 146 -9.29 -5.65 3.03
C THR A 146 -10.58 -4.96 2.60
N THR A 147 -11.29 -4.30 3.53
CA THR A 147 -12.44 -3.43 3.20
C THR A 147 -11.99 -2.25 2.35
N TYR A 148 -10.91 -1.56 2.71
CA TYR A 148 -10.36 -0.47 1.92
C TYR A 148 -9.98 -0.91 0.49
N ILE A 149 -9.35 -2.09 0.35
CA ILE A 149 -9.01 -2.66 -0.96
C ILE A 149 -10.29 -2.90 -1.76
N ASN A 150 -11.29 -3.56 -1.17
CA ASN A 150 -12.56 -3.85 -1.82
C ASN A 150 -13.30 -2.57 -2.25
N GLU A 151 -13.42 -1.58 -1.37
CA GLU A 151 -14.07 -0.30 -1.68
C GLU A 151 -13.35 0.43 -2.81
N THR A 152 -12.01 0.42 -2.80
CA THR A 152 -11.19 1.01 -3.87
C THR A 152 -11.41 0.30 -5.20
N MET A 153 -11.47 -1.03 -5.20
CA MET A 153 -11.74 -1.86 -6.37
C MET A 153 -13.14 -1.62 -6.95
N ILE A 154 -14.17 -1.53 -6.11
CA ILE A 154 -15.56 -1.32 -6.54
C ILE A 154 -15.75 0.10 -7.08
N ALA A 155 -15.15 1.10 -6.41
CA ALA A 155 -15.27 2.50 -6.81
C ALA A 155 -14.65 2.77 -8.18
N TYR A 156 -13.45 2.25 -8.43
CA TYR A 156 -12.79 2.33 -9.73
C TYR A 156 -11.80 1.16 -9.92
N PRO A 157 -12.14 0.13 -10.69
CA PRO A 157 -11.38 -1.13 -10.76
C PRO A 157 -9.87 -1.02 -11.01
N PRO A 158 -9.35 -0.12 -11.88
CA PRO A 158 -7.90 0.06 -12.03
C PRO A 158 -7.16 0.46 -10.74
N ASN A 159 -7.85 1.06 -9.76
CA ASN A 159 -7.26 1.46 -8.48
C ASN A 159 -6.95 0.26 -7.57
N ALA A 160 -7.43 -0.95 -7.90
CA ALA A 160 -7.01 -2.20 -7.27
C ALA A 160 -5.48 -2.33 -7.20
N LEU A 161 -4.80 -1.93 -8.29
CA LEU A 161 -3.34 -1.99 -8.37
C LEU A 161 -2.71 -0.97 -7.43
N ILE A 162 -3.29 0.21 -7.23
CA ILE A 162 -2.74 1.19 -6.29
C ILE A 162 -2.85 0.67 -4.87
N ALA A 163 -4.03 0.17 -4.49
CA ALA A 163 -4.30 -0.32 -3.14
C ALA A 163 -3.39 -1.50 -2.77
N THR A 164 -3.17 -2.44 -3.68
CA THR A 164 -2.32 -3.63 -3.43
C THR A 164 -0.83 -3.39 -3.70
N TYR A 165 -0.44 -2.36 -4.46
CA TYR A 165 0.97 -2.07 -4.72
C TYR A 165 1.72 -1.65 -3.45
N ALA A 166 1.03 -1.02 -2.49
CA ALA A 166 1.61 -0.61 -1.23
C ALA A 166 2.26 -1.77 -0.46
N CYS A 167 1.59 -2.93 -0.38
CA CYS A 167 2.15 -4.10 0.29
C CYS A 167 3.44 -4.56 -0.39
N LEU A 168 3.39 -4.79 -1.71
CA LEU A 168 4.52 -5.28 -2.49
C LEU A 168 5.73 -4.34 -2.38
N LYS A 169 5.47 -3.03 -2.49
CA LYS A 169 6.53 -2.03 -2.48
C LYS A 169 7.10 -1.82 -1.08
N LEU A 170 6.26 -1.74 -0.06
CA LEU A 170 6.71 -1.54 1.33
C LEU A 170 7.51 -2.75 1.81
N TRP A 171 7.00 -3.97 1.64
CA TRP A 171 7.67 -5.19 2.05
C TRP A 171 9.01 -5.38 1.35
N ASN A 172 9.08 -5.14 0.04
CA ASN A 172 10.33 -5.19 -0.70
C ASN A 172 11.39 -4.24 -0.12
N ASN A 173 11.03 -2.98 0.18
CA ASN A 173 11.98 -2.01 0.72
C ASN A 173 12.36 -2.35 2.16
N LEU A 174 11.36 -2.65 2.99
CA LEU A 174 11.53 -2.86 4.42
C LEU A 174 12.36 -4.11 4.70
N THR A 175 12.05 -5.25 4.10
CA THR A 175 12.76 -6.51 4.37
C THR A 175 14.20 -6.51 3.87
N ASN A 176 14.48 -5.86 2.74
CA ASN A 176 15.86 -5.69 2.26
C ASN A 176 16.66 -4.77 3.19
N GLU A 177 16.06 -3.71 3.72
CA GLU A 177 16.71 -2.87 4.73
C GLU A 177 16.98 -3.65 6.02
N LEU A 178 15.97 -4.35 6.56
CA LEU A 178 16.11 -5.16 7.76
C LEU A 178 17.21 -6.20 7.59
N TRP A 179 17.29 -6.85 6.43
CA TRP A 179 18.31 -7.85 6.13
C TRP A 179 19.72 -7.28 6.25
N GLU A 180 19.97 -6.09 5.72
CA GLU A 180 21.30 -5.47 5.81
C GLU A 180 21.73 -5.23 7.27
N ILE A 181 20.77 -5.10 8.19
CA ILE A 181 21.03 -4.94 9.62
C ILE A 181 21.20 -6.29 10.33
N VAL A 182 20.35 -7.29 10.03
CA VAL A 182 20.32 -8.55 10.79
C VAL A 182 21.13 -9.71 10.18
N LYS A 183 21.65 -9.57 8.95
CA LYS A 183 22.28 -10.68 8.21
C LYS A 183 23.45 -11.33 8.93
N ASP A 184 24.19 -10.55 9.72
CA ASP A 184 25.36 -10.99 10.50
C ASP A 184 25.01 -11.27 11.98
N GLU A 185 23.78 -10.99 12.41
CA GLU A 185 23.29 -11.17 13.78
C GLU A 185 22.81 -12.60 14.03
N THR A 186 23.75 -13.51 14.31
CA THR A 186 23.45 -14.94 14.51
C THR A 186 22.57 -15.25 15.72
N SER A 187 22.43 -14.33 16.67
CA SER A 187 21.57 -14.49 17.85
C SER A 187 20.15 -13.95 17.64
N ASN A 188 19.86 -13.22 16.56
CA ASN A 188 18.52 -12.70 16.31
C ASN A 188 17.59 -13.85 15.83
N PRO A 189 16.56 -14.24 16.60
CA PRO A 189 15.67 -15.36 16.23
C PRO A 189 14.82 -15.08 14.98
N TYR A 190 14.60 -13.81 14.64
CA TYR A 190 13.81 -13.40 13.48
C TYR A 190 14.64 -13.22 12.20
N ARG A 191 15.97 -13.43 12.25
CA ARG A 191 16.85 -13.34 11.08
C ARG A 191 16.38 -14.22 9.90
N VAL A 192 15.89 -15.42 10.20
CA VAL A 192 15.36 -16.35 9.17
C VAL A 192 14.12 -15.77 8.52
N TRP A 193 13.17 -15.26 9.32
CA TRP A 193 11.97 -14.63 8.80
C TRP A 193 12.28 -13.42 7.93
N VAL A 194 13.22 -12.56 8.35
CA VAL A 194 13.66 -11.41 7.52
C VAL A 194 14.20 -11.91 6.19
N ASN A 195 15.07 -12.91 6.18
CA ASN A 195 15.64 -13.45 4.95
C ASN A 195 14.61 -14.08 4.01
N GLU A 196 13.63 -14.80 4.56
CA GLU A 196 12.58 -15.47 3.79
C GLU A 196 11.58 -14.49 3.17
N ASN A 197 11.34 -13.34 3.81
CA ASN A 197 10.45 -12.31 3.28
C ASN A 197 11.16 -11.29 2.38
N ARG A 198 12.47 -11.48 2.11
CA ARG A 198 13.17 -10.64 1.13
C ARG A 198 12.59 -10.91 -0.25
N ASP A 199 12.08 -9.83 -0.83
CA ASP A 199 11.69 -9.80 -2.23
C ASP A 199 12.80 -9.15 -3.06
N ASP A 200 13.07 -9.66 -4.26
CA ASP A 200 13.93 -9.00 -5.25
C ASP A 200 13.21 -7.82 -5.94
N GLY A 201 11.95 -7.61 -5.60
CA GLY A 201 11.07 -6.54 -6.06
C GLY A 201 10.42 -6.86 -7.40
N SER A 202 10.46 -8.10 -7.87
CA SER A 202 9.89 -8.51 -9.15
C SER A 202 8.38 -8.31 -9.19
N SER A 203 7.65 -8.69 -8.14
CA SER A 203 6.22 -8.47 -8.01
C SER A 203 5.86 -6.99 -8.00
N ALA A 204 6.57 -6.19 -7.17
CA ALA A 204 6.39 -4.74 -7.14
C ALA A 204 6.68 -4.09 -8.51
N ARG A 205 7.76 -4.50 -9.19
CA ARG A 205 8.10 -3.99 -10.53
C ARG A 205 7.03 -4.36 -11.55
N ARG A 206 6.54 -5.61 -11.57
CA ARG A 206 5.48 -6.05 -12.50
C ARG A 206 4.25 -5.16 -12.38
N GLN A 207 3.81 -4.91 -11.14
CA GLN A 207 2.62 -4.09 -10.89
C GLN A 207 2.86 -2.61 -11.21
N ALA A 208 4.04 -2.07 -10.88
CA ALA A 208 4.44 -0.72 -11.26
C ALA A 208 4.42 -0.53 -12.79
N THR A 209 5.00 -1.49 -13.53
CA THR A 209 4.97 -1.49 -15.00
C THR A 209 3.54 -1.48 -15.52
N GLN A 210 2.64 -2.32 -14.98
CA GLN A 210 1.26 -2.33 -15.44
C GLN A 210 0.53 -1.01 -15.18
N MET A 211 0.72 -0.41 -14.00
CA MET A 211 0.13 0.90 -13.69
C MET A 211 0.65 1.98 -14.62
N ASP A 212 1.96 1.99 -14.91
CA ASP A 212 2.56 2.97 -15.82
C ASP A 212 2.09 2.80 -17.27
N GLU A 213 1.91 1.55 -17.71
CA GLU A 213 1.34 1.23 -19.02
C GLU A 213 -0.12 1.71 -19.13
N TRP A 214 -0.94 1.47 -18.11
CA TRP A 214 -2.33 1.93 -18.11
C TRP A 214 -2.45 3.45 -17.99
N ASP A 215 -1.58 4.11 -17.21
CA ASP A 215 -1.51 5.57 -17.16
C ASP A 215 -1.17 6.15 -18.55
N SER A 216 -0.15 5.57 -19.21
CA SER A 216 0.30 6.04 -20.52
C SER A 216 -0.74 5.80 -21.63
N LYS A 217 -1.37 4.61 -21.64
CA LYS A 217 -2.30 4.19 -22.69
C LYS A 217 -3.69 4.78 -22.53
N TYR A 218 -4.20 4.86 -21.31
CA TYR A 218 -5.59 5.20 -21.04
C TYR A 218 -5.80 6.42 -20.15
N GLN A 219 -4.75 6.88 -19.46
CA GLN A 219 -4.87 7.95 -18.47
C GLN A 219 -5.90 7.62 -17.38
N TRP A 220 -5.95 6.34 -16.96
CA TRP A 220 -6.89 5.87 -15.95
C TRP A 220 -6.66 6.47 -14.56
N TYR A 221 -5.47 7.01 -14.29
CA TYR A 221 -5.13 7.49 -12.97
C TYR A 221 -5.17 9.02 -12.88
N ASP A 222 -5.95 9.52 -11.93
CA ASP A 222 -5.67 10.83 -11.35
C ASP A 222 -4.49 10.67 -10.39
N TRP A 223 -3.40 11.40 -10.64
CA TRP A 223 -2.16 11.23 -9.88
C TRP A 223 -2.29 11.65 -8.42
N SER A 224 -3.08 12.68 -8.14
CA SER A 224 -3.28 13.18 -6.77
C SER A 224 -4.16 12.23 -5.96
N GLU A 225 -5.21 11.71 -6.58
CA GLU A 225 -6.06 10.67 -5.99
C GLU A 225 -5.27 9.38 -5.80
N GLY A 226 -4.50 8.97 -6.81
CA GLY A 226 -3.66 7.78 -6.74
C GLY A 226 -2.61 7.85 -5.63
N LEU A 227 -1.99 9.01 -5.42
CA LEU A 227 -1.13 9.24 -4.25
C LEU A 227 -1.91 9.10 -2.94
N SER A 228 -3.11 9.67 -2.83
CA SER A 228 -3.94 9.56 -1.63
C SER A 228 -4.31 8.11 -1.32
N LEU A 229 -4.69 7.35 -2.34
CA LEU A 229 -4.99 5.92 -2.23
C LEU A 229 -3.75 5.15 -1.78
N PHE A 230 -2.62 5.34 -2.45
CA PHE A 230 -1.36 4.68 -2.09
C PHE A 230 -0.95 4.97 -0.64
N ARG A 231 -1.03 6.24 -0.20
CA ARG A 231 -0.74 6.61 1.19
C ARG A 231 -1.71 5.96 2.18
N SER A 232 -2.98 5.83 1.83
CA SER A 232 -3.99 5.15 2.67
C SER A 232 -3.67 3.66 2.81
N ALA A 233 -3.27 3.00 1.72
CA ALA A 233 -2.82 1.62 1.73
C ALA A 233 -1.55 1.44 2.59
N MET A 234 -0.55 2.31 2.44
CA MET A 234 0.66 2.32 3.29
C MET A 234 0.33 2.50 4.78
N MET A 235 -0.65 3.34 5.12
CA MET A 235 -1.10 3.50 6.50
C MET A 235 -1.81 2.27 7.05
N ASN A 236 -2.55 1.52 6.22
CA ASN A 236 -3.13 0.25 6.63
C ASN A 236 -2.05 -0.78 6.98
N GLU A 237 -0.97 -0.87 6.20
CA GLU A 237 0.19 -1.70 6.55
C GLU A 237 0.82 -1.30 7.89
N ILE A 238 1.03 0.00 8.10
CA ILE A 238 1.57 0.53 9.35
C ILE A 238 0.64 0.20 10.53
N ASN A 239 -0.67 0.32 10.35
CA ASN A 239 -1.66 -0.04 11.37
C ASN A 239 -1.64 -1.54 11.67
N PHE A 240 -1.47 -2.38 10.65
CA PHE A 240 -1.29 -3.81 10.82
C PHE A 240 -0.06 -4.11 11.69
N PHE A 241 1.12 -3.58 11.34
CA PHE A 241 2.33 -3.78 12.14
C PHE A 241 2.21 -3.23 13.58
N ASN A 242 1.57 -2.08 13.76
CA ASN A 242 1.34 -1.52 15.09
C ASN A 242 0.44 -2.41 15.94
N HIS A 243 -0.64 -2.93 15.34
CA HIS A 243 -1.56 -3.83 16.03
C HIS A 243 -0.90 -5.15 16.39
N ALA A 244 -0.14 -5.75 15.47
CA ALA A 244 0.59 -6.98 15.69
C ALA A 244 1.54 -6.89 16.89
N GLY A 245 2.22 -5.75 17.08
CA GLY A 245 3.12 -5.53 18.21
C GLY A 245 2.44 -5.09 19.52
N ASN A 246 1.12 -4.99 19.58
CA ASN A 246 0.43 -4.40 20.73
C ASN A 246 0.22 -5.40 21.88
N SER A 247 0.87 -5.13 23.01
CA SER A 247 0.78 -5.96 24.22
C SER A 247 -0.59 -5.93 24.91
N SER A 248 -1.44 -4.92 24.66
CA SER A 248 -2.77 -4.86 25.25
C SER A 248 -3.69 -6.00 24.81
N LYS A 249 -3.38 -6.67 23.69
CA LYS A 249 -4.11 -7.83 23.17
C LYS A 249 -4.18 -9.01 24.13
N TYR A 250 -3.18 -9.16 24.99
CA TYR A 250 -3.01 -10.32 25.87
C TYR A 250 -3.24 -10.01 27.35
N LEU A 251 -3.68 -8.78 27.66
CA LEU A 251 -3.91 -8.32 29.04
C LEU A 251 -5.37 -8.45 29.48
N SER A 252 -6.26 -8.96 28.61
CA SER A 252 -7.71 -9.08 28.87
C SER A 252 -8.21 -10.53 29.02
N VAL A 253 -7.37 -11.43 29.53
CA VAL A 253 -7.79 -12.80 29.90
C VAL A 253 -8.19 -12.88 31.37
#